data_AF-A0A7W0DT88-F1
#
_entry.id   AF-A0A7W0DT88-F1
#
_cell.length_a   1.000
_cell.length_b   1.000
_cell.length_c   1.000
_cell.angle_alpha   90.00
_cell.angle_beta   90.00
_cell.angle_gamma   90.00
#
_symmetry.space_group_name_H-M   'P 1'
#
loop_
_entity.id
_entity.type
_entity.pdbx_description
1 polymer ?
#
loop_
_entity_poly.entity_id
_entity_poly.type
_entity_poly.pdbx_seq_one_letter_code
_entity_poly.pdbx_strand_id
1 'polypeptide(L)'
;MDWKLLLEYIKVLIWPTVVLSLGLVFRKQLVGLVRNIDSVETPIGGITFQRQAEAIAEEAAEIEGEIAAEISEPTRRVEPAGDQDDAGNDAQNVIEIKPGRFDRELASLLRVAQSDPTAAVLGAWKELEAALADVIPPSNIRYTPGAMIQRAELQGVLPSNLARVANDLRALRNRVVHEGDVMLTSEGATSYVTATQSVIDALSLARTPQARAIRYEHAVLRAIADLGFPIQQAERDGDWDFFVNVDDRQVGVVVKYHGRGRFERYELKRLAERFPASAVPVLVVTNIPLSGPVVEFNTVGGALPDTAIREVVQWRNGQDEVHIVGALRRVAES
;
A
#
# COMPACT_ATOMS: atom_id res chain seq x y z
N MET A 1 -11.33 84.98 -17.70
CA MET A 1 -11.26 83.54 -17.36
C MET A 1 -12.11 82.80 -18.39
N ASP A 2 -11.49 81.94 -19.19
CA ASP A 2 -12.16 81.27 -20.31
C ASP A 2 -13.19 80.24 -19.81
N TRP A 3 -14.47 80.56 -19.98
CA TRP A 3 -15.59 79.69 -19.65
C TRP A 3 -15.55 78.35 -20.39
N LYS A 4 -14.94 78.31 -21.58
CA LYS A 4 -14.74 77.09 -22.36
C LYS A 4 -13.82 76.07 -21.67
N LEU A 5 -12.75 76.55 -21.04
CA LEU A 5 -11.78 75.71 -20.33
C LEU A 5 -12.42 75.03 -19.12
N LEU A 6 -13.26 75.75 -18.38
CA LEU A 6 -14.01 75.21 -17.25
C LEU A 6 -14.97 74.07 -17.67
N LEU A 7 -15.62 74.22 -18.83
CA LEU A 7 -16.53 73.23 -19.39
C LEU A 7 -15.81 71.95 -19.82
N GLU A 8 -14.60 72.06 -20.38
CA GLU A 8 -13.78 70.89 -20.73
C GLU A 8 -13.33 70.11 -19.49
N TYR A 9 -12.90 70.80 -18.42
CA TYR A 9 -12.53 70.14 -17.16
C TYR A 9 -13.71 69.41 -16.50
N ILE A 10 -14.91 70.01 -16.49
CA ILE A 10 -16.12 69.35 -15.96
C ILE A 10 -16.42 68.09 -16.77
N LYS A 11 -16.32 68.14 -18.10
CA LYS A 11 -16.60 66.99 -18.96
C LYS A 11 -15.68 65.80 -18.71
N VAL A 12 -14.40 66.07 -18.42
CA VAL A 12 -13.41 65.04 -18.06
C VAL A 12 -13.68 64.44 -16.68
N LEU A 13 -14.20 65.22 -15.73
CA LEU A 13 -14.49 64.77 -14.36
C LEU A 13 -15.80 63.99 -14.21
N ILE A 14 -16.76 64.15 -15.15
CA ILE A 14 -18.05 63.44 -15.08
C ILE A 14 -17.84 61.92 -15.11
N TRP A 15 -16.99 61.40 -16.01
CA TRP A 15 -16.84 59.96 -16.19
C TRP A 15 -16.23 59.24 -14.97
N PRO A 16 -15.11 59.72 -14.39
CA PRO A 16 -14.56 59.15 -13.15
C PRO A 16 -15.56 59.23 -11.98
N THR A 17 -16.30 60.33 -11.88
CA THR A 17 -17.30 60.51 -10.82
C THR A 17 -18.46 59.52 -10.96
N VAL A 18 -18.94 59.30 -12.19
CA VAL A 18 -19.99 58.32 -12.48
C VAL A 18 -19.51 56.90 -12.20
N VAL A 19 -18.30 56.52 -12.63
CA VAL A 19 -17.73 55.19 -12.36
C VAL A 19 -17.53 54.97 -10.87
N LEU A 20 -16.99 55.95 -10.16
CA LEU A 20 -16.79 55.87 -8.72
C LEU A 20 -18.13 55.74 -7.99
N SER A 21 -19.14 56.50 -8.41
CA SER A 21 -20.48 56.47 -7.83
C SER A 21 -21.16 55.12 -8.09
N LEU A 22 -21.09 54.59 -9.32
CA LEU A 22 -21.59 53.26 -9.64
C LEU A 22 -20.87 52.20 -8.82
N GLY A 23 -19.54 52.22 -8.77
CA GLY A 23 -18.75 51.27 -7.99
C GLY A 23 -19.17 51.26 -6.51
N LEU A 24 -19.40 52.43 -5.91
CA LEU A 24 -19.81 52.55 -4.52
C LEU A 24 -21.26 52.11 -4.25
N VAL A 25 -22.20 52.45 -5.13
CA VAL A 25 -23.62 52.06 -5.01
C VAL A 25 -23.77 50.55 -5.21
N PHE A 26 -23.07 49.99 -6.20
CA PHE A 26 -23.16 48.59 -6.56
C PHE A 26 -22.20 47.69 -5.78
N ARG A 27 -21.28 48.21 -4.94
CA ARG A 27 -20.32 47.38 -4.20
C ARG A 27 -20.96 46.25 -3.40
N LYS A 28 -22.12 46.51 -2.77
CA LYS A 28 -22.82 45.51 -1.97
C LYS A 28 -23.48 44.44 -2.85
N GLN A 29 -23.95 44.82 -4.04
CA GLN A 29 -24.56 43.92 -5.00
C GLN A 29 -23.49 43.08 -5.71
N LEU A 30 -22.35 43.69 -6.07
CA LEU A 30 -21.19 43.00 -6.63
C LEU A 30 -20.59 41.99 -5.64
N VAL A 31 -20.46 42.33 -4.36
CA VAL A 31 -19.99 41.38 -3.33
C VAL A 31 -20.97 40.22 -3.13
N GLY A 32 -22.28 40.48 -3.24
CA GLY A 32 -23.31 39.43 -3.21
C GLY A 32 -23.28 38.53 -4.44
N LEU A 33 -23.07 39.10 -5.63
CA LEU A 33 -22.94 38.35 -6.88
C LEU A 33 -21.65 37.53 -6.93
N VAL A 34 -20.51 38.09 -6.52
CA VAL A 34 -19.23 37.35 -6.49
C VAL A 34 -19.31 36.14 -5.56
N ARG A 35 -20.04 36.25 -4.45
CA ARG A 35 -20.27 35.13 -3.53
C ARG A 35 -21.21 34.05 -4.09
N ASN A 36 -21.99 34.38 -5.12
CA ASN A 36 -22.83 33.43 -5.88
C ASN A 36 -22.19 33.01 -7.21
N ILE A 37 -21.04 33.57 -7.60
CA ILE A 37 -20.30 33.15 -8.80
C ILE A 37 -19.44 31.90 -8.52
N ASP A 38 -19.18 31.58 -7.26
CA ASP A 38 -18.60 30.29 -6.85
C ASP A 38 -19.54 29.09 -7.13
N SER A 39 -20.81 29.32 -7.50
CA SER A 39 -21.75 28.28 -7.94
C SER A 39 -22.11 28.40 -9.43
N VAL A 40 -21.27 29.02 -10.25
CA VAL A 40 -21.42 28.87 -11.71
C VAL A 40 -20.95 27.45 -12.03
N GLU A 41 -21.92 26.61 -12.40
CA GLU A 41 -21.84 25.31 -13.07
C GLU A 41 -20.87 25.35 -14.27
N THR A 42 -19.57 25.52 -14.00
CA THR A 42 -18.56 25.62 -15.03
C THR A 42 -18.03 24.22 -15.33
N PRO A 43 -17.85 23.88 -16.62
CA PRO A 43 -17.15 22.65 -17.04
C PRO A 43 -15.76 22.48 -16.41
N ILE A 44 -15.22 23.56 -15.82
CA ILE A 44 -13.93 23.61 -15.15
C ILE A 44 -13.90 22.62 -13.97
N GLY A 45 -14.96 22.50 -13.17
CA GLY A 45 -15.01 21.55 -12.05
C GLY A 45 -14.89 20.09 -12.49
N GLY A 46 -15.70 19.69 -13.48
CA GLY A 46 -15.67 18.35 -14.05
C GLY A 46 -14.31 17.98 -14.67
N ILE A 47 -13.69 18.91 -15.39
CA ILE A 47 -12.35 18.71 -15.99
C ILE A 47 -11.29 18.54 -14.89
N THR A 48 -11.37 19.29 -13.79
CA THR A 48 -10.40 19.12 -12.68
C THR A 48 -10.57 17.78 -11.98
N PHE A 49 -11.80 17.31 -11.79
CA PHE A 49 -12.07 15.98 -11.25
C PHE A 49 -11.49 14.90 -12.17
N GLN A 50 -11.80 14.98 -13.47
CA GLN A 50 -11.33 14.01 -14.45
C GLN A 50 -9.80 13.89 -14.47
N ARG A 51 -9.08 15.02 -14.55
CA ARG A 51 -7.61 15.00 -14.52
C ARG A 51 -7.04 14.40 -13.24
N GLN A 52 -7.68 14.66 -12.11
CA GLN A 52 -7.26 14.08 -10.83
C GLN A 52 -7.54 12.57 -10.79
N ALA A 53 -8.70 12.14 -11.28
CA ALA A 53 -9.03 10.72 -11.37
C ALA A 53 -8.09 9.97 -12.34
N GLU A 54 -7.74 10.57 -13.47
CA GLU A 54 -6.77 10.03 -14.43
C GLU A 54 -5.37 9.91 -13.81
N ALA A 55 -4.87 10.97 -13.15
CA ALA A 55 -3.57 10.95 -12.50
C ALA A 55 -3.48 9.86 -11.41
N ILE A 56 -4.55 9.70 -10.62
CA ILE A 56 -4.64 8.66 -9.60
C ILE A 56 -4.73 7.26 -10.23
N ALA A 57 -5.43 7.12 -11.37
CA ALA A 57 -5.49 5.85 -12.10
C ALA A 57 -4.11 5.44 -12.62
N GLU A 58 -3.35 6.38 -13.18
CA GLU A 58 -1.99 6.16 -13.66
C GLU A 58 -1.06 5.76 -12.51
N GLU A 59 -1.07 6.50 -11.39
CA GLU A 59 -0.28 6.16 -10.20
C GLU A 59 -0.66 4.78 -9.62
N ALA A 60 -1.96 4.46 -9.56
CA ALA A 60 -2.42 3.16 -9.08
C ALA A 60 -1.94 2.00 -9.97
N ALA A 61 -1.99 2.16 -11.29
CA ALA A 61 -1.55 1.15 -12.25
C ALA A 61 -0.02 0.95 -12.23
N GLU A 62 0.75 2.01 -12.03
CA GLU A 62 2.21 1.91 -11.84
C GLU A 62 2.55 1.10 -10.59
N ILE A 63 1.90 1.41 -9.46
CA ILE A 63 2.08 0.68 -8.19
C ILE A 63 1.68 -0.79 -8.33
N GLU A 64 0.57 -1.06 -9.02
CA GLU A 64 0.14 -2.43 -9.32
C GLU A 64 1.20 -3.18 -10.13
N GLY A 65 1.75 -2.54 -11.17
CA GLY A 65 2.83 -3.09 -11.98
C GLY A 65 4.11 -3.36 -11.20
N GLU A 66 4.50 -2.46 -10.29
CA GLU A 66 5.64 -2.65 -9.38
C GLU A 66 5.44 -3.85 -8.46
N ILE A 67 4.26 -3.96 -7.83
CA ILE A 67 3.92 -5.09 -6.95
C ILE A 67 3.89 -6.40 -7.75
N ALA A 68 3.30 -6.39 -8.93
CA ALA A 68 3.25 -7.56 -9.81
C ALA A 68 4.66 -7.98 -10.26
N ALA A 69 5.54 -7.02 -10.57
CA ALA A 69 6.93 -7.27 -10.93
C ALA A 69 7.71 -7.84 -9.73
N GLU A 70 7.55 -7.28 -8.53
CA GLU A 70 8.18 -7.78 -7.31
C GLU A 70 7.75 -9.23 -6.99
N ILE A 71 6.48 -9.57 -7.26
CA ILE A 71 5.95 -10.94 -7.10
C ILE A 71 6.41 -11.87 -8.23
N SER A 72 6.51 -11.38 -9.47
CA SER A 72 6.80 -12.19 -10.67
C SER A 72 8.29 -12.36 -10.95
N GLU A 73 9.13 -11.41 -10.51
CA GLU A 73 10.56 -11.62 -10.48
C GLU A 73 10.81 -12.92 -9.70
N PRO A 74 11.64 -13.84 -10.21
CA PRO A 74 11.86 -15.14 -9.60
C PRO A 74 12.73 -14.98 -8.34
N THR A 75 12.19 -14.31 -7.34
CA THR A 75 12.64 -14.38 -5.97
C THR A 75 11.90 -15.55 -5.35
N ARG A 76 12.66 -16.63 -5.12
CA ARG A 76 12.26 -17.90 -4.52
C ARG A 76 11.39 -18.81 -5.39
N ARG A 77 11.95 -20.00 -5.62
CA ARG A 77 11.24 -21.27 -5.48
C ARG A 77 10.58 -21.31 -4.08
N VAL A 78 9.46 -20.59 -3.91
CA VAL A 78 8.56 -20.81 -2.78
C VAL A 78 7.92 -22.14 -3.09
N GLU A 79 8.55 -23.23 -2.64
CA GLU A 79 7.80 -24.46 -2.51
C GLU A 79 6.61 -24.15 -1.59
N PRO A 80 5.38 -24.45 -2.02
CA PRO A 80 4.23 -24.27 -1.17
C PRO A 80 4.49 -25.02 0.13
N ALA A 81 4.39 -24.31 1.26
CA ALA A 81 4.38 -24.92 2.57
C ALA A 81 3.27 -25.97 2.55
N GLY A 82 3.67 -27.25 2.54
CA GLY A 82 2.79 -28.38 2.31
C GLY A 82 1.71 -28.47 3.39
N ASP A 83 0.47 -28.21 2.97
CA ASP A 83 -0.69 -29.03 3.30
C ASP A 83 -1.18 -29.63 1.96
N GLN A 84 -0.47 -30.65 1.44
CA GLN A 84 -0.95 -31.48 0.34
C GLN A 84 -0.57 -32.94 0.59
N ASP A 85 -1.40 -33.61 1.39
CA ASP A 85 -1.74 -35.01 1.13
C ASP A 85 -2.70 -35.02 -0.08
N ASP A 86 -2.20 -34.90 -1.31
CA ASP A 86 -2.76 -35.65 -2.44
C ASP A 86 -1.85 -35.57 -3.68
N ALA A 87 -1.71 -36.71 -4.35
CA ALA A 87 -0.71 -36.95 -5.39
C ALA A 87 -1.10 -36.34 -6.76
N GLY A 88 -0.13 -35.67 -7.38
CA GLY A 88 0.03 -35.65 -8.84
C GLY A 88 -0.78 -34.61 -9.63
N ASN A 89 -0.26 -33.38 -9.72
CA ASN A 89 -0.37 -32.59 -10.96
C ASN A 89 0.68 -31.46 -10.99
N ASP A 90 1.91 -31.80 -11.37
CA ASP A 90 3.01 -30.86 -11.61
C ASP A 90 2.86 -30.18 -12.98
N ALA A 91 1.92 -29.24 -13.08
CA ALA A 91 1.81 -28.35 -14.22
C ALA A 91 1.63 -26.91 -13.71
N GLN A 92 2.66 -26.10 -13.91
CA GLN A 92 2.62 -24.63 -14.00
C GLN A 92 1.53 -23.95 -13.15
N ASN A 93 1.87 -23.59 -11.90
CA ASN A 93 1.15 -22.57 -11.15
C ASN A 93 1.37 -21.19 -11.80
N VAL A 94 0.83 -21.00 -13.01
CA VAL A 94 0.37 -19.68 -13.43
C VAL A 94 -0.74 -19.37 -12.43
N ILE A 95 -0.57 -18.32 -11.63
CA ILE A 95 -1.63 -17.82 -10.76
C ILE A 95 -2.76 -17.38 -11.70
N GLU A 96 -3.69 -18.29 -12.02
CA GLU A 96 -4.94 -17.95 -12.69
C GLU A 96 -5.73 -17.14 -11.66
N ILE A 97 -5.56 -15.81 -11.69
CA ILE A 97 -6.39 -14.87 -10.95
C ILE A 97 -7.78 -14.97 -11.60
N LYS A 98 -8.59 -15.92 -11.12
CA LYS A 98 -10.01 -15.98 -11.49
C LYS A 98 -10.61 -14.63 -11.13
N PRO A 99 -11.39 -14.00 -12.04
CA PRO A 99 -11.92 -12.68 -11.79
C PRO A 99 -12.73 -12.72 -10.49
N GLY A 100 -12.28 -11.90 -9.54
CA GLY A 100 -12.82 -11.83 -8.20
C GLY A 100 -14.26 -11.34 -8.20
N ARG A 101 -14.89 -11.35 -7.02
CA ARG A 101 -16.20 -10.72 -6.81
C ARG A 101 -16.19 -9.25 -7.28
N PHE A 102 -15.10 -8.54 -7.01
CA PHE A 102 -14.94 -7.11 -7.29
C PHE A 102 -14.94 -6.81 -8.79
N ASP A 103 -14.25 -7.62 -9.60
CA ASP A 103 -14.11 -7.39 -11.05
C ASP A 103 -15.45 -7.36 -11.78
N ARG A 104 -16.39 -8.23 -11.39
CA ARG A 104 -17.72 -8.26 -12.00
C ARG A 104 -18.53 -7.02 -11.65
N GLU A 105 -18.42 -6.56 -10.41
CA GLU A 105 -19.16 -5.38 -9.93
C GLU A 105 -18.58 -4.10 -10.53
N LEU A 106 -17.24 -3.97 -10.59
CA LEU A 106 -16.55 -2.84 -11.19
C LEU A 106 -16.77 -2.76 -12.70
N ALA A 107 -16.79 -3.90 -13.41
CA ALA A 107 -17.21 -3.94 -14.82
C ALA A 107 -18.67 -3.50 -15.02
N SER A 108 -19.55 -3.75 -14.05
CA SER A 108 -20.90 -3.20 -14.05
C SER A 108 -20.90 -1.68 -13.88
N LEU A 109 -20.09 -1.18 -12.94
CA LEU A 109 -19.98 0.26 -12.63
C LEU A 109 -19.40 1.08 -13.78
N LEU A 110 -18.55 0.51 -14.63
CA LEU A 110 -18.11 1.16 -15.88
C LEU A 110 -19.26 1.46 -16.84
N ARG A 111 -20.29 0.59 -16.88
CA ARG A 111 -21.52 0.86 -17.65
C ARG A 111 -22.38 1.91 -16.97
N VAL A 112 -22.47 1.87 -15.64
CA VAL A 112 -23.18 2.89 -14.85
C VAL A 112 -22.54 4.26 -15.03
N ALA A 113 -21.21 4.36 -15.17
CA ALA A 113 -20.51 5.62 -15.38
C ALA A 113 -20.94 6.37 -16.64
N GLN A 114 -21.54 5.67 -17.62
CA GLN A 114 -22.07 6.28 -18.85
C GLN A 114 -23.44 6.92 -18.65
N SER A 115 -24.27 6.40 -17.74
CA SER A 115 -25.63 6.87 -17.51
C SER A 115 -25.78 7.68 -16.23
N ASP A 116 -25.03 7.35 -15.19
CA ASP A 116 -25.01 7.99 -13.88
C ASP A 116 -23.57 7.99 -13.30
N PRO A 117 -22.76 9.01 -13.66
CA PRO A 117 -21.39 9.16 -13.18
C PRO A 117 -21.27 9.19 -11.65
N THR A 118 -22.24 9.79 -10.96
CA THR A 118 -22.24 9.91 -9.49
C THR A 118 -22.46 8.56 -8.84
N ALA A 119 -23.45 7.79 -9.30
CA ALA A 119 -23.71 6.45 -8.81
C ALA A 119 -22.50 5.52 -9.05
N ALA A 120 -21.82 5.65 -10.18
CA ALA A 120 -20.62 4.86 -10.48
C ALA A 120 -19.48 5.12 -9.48
N VAL A 121 -19.20 6.39 -9.16
CA VAL A 121 -18.16 6.76 -8.17
C VAL A 121 -18.51 6.26 -6.77
N LEU A 122 -19.77 6.42 -6.34
CA LEU A 122 -20.21 5.92 -5.04
C LEU A 122 -20.18 4.40 -4.95
N GLY A 123 -20.56 3.72 -6.03
CA GLY A 123 -20.48 2.26 -6.14
C GLY A 123 -19.04 1.76 -6.10
N ALA A 124 -18.14 2.36 -6.87
CA ALA A 124 -16.72 1.96 -6.88
C ALA A 124 -16.08 2.16 -5.51
N TRP A 125 -16.33 3.30 -4.86
CA TRP A 125 -15.83 3.55 -3.51
C TRP A 125 -16.32 2.50 -2.50
N LYS A 126 -17.58 2.09 -2.60
CA LYS A 126 -18.14 1.03 -1.74
C LYS A 126 -17.43 -0.31 -1.94
N GLU A 127 -17.06 -0.66 -3.17
CA GLU A 127 -16.29 -1.88 -3.44
C GLU A 127 -14.87 -1.79 -2.86
N LEU A 128 -14.22 -0.61 -2.92
CA LEU A 128 -12.93 -0.40 -2.26
C LEU A 128 -13.03 -0.50 -0.73
N GLU A 129 -14.09 0.06 -0.12
CA GLU A 129 -14.34 -0.10 1.31
C GLU A 129 -14.53 -1.57 1.70
N ALA A 130 -15.23 -2.35 0.88
CA ALA A 130 -15.39 -3.78 1.10
C ALA A 130 -14.04 -4.52 0.97
N ALA A 131 -13.23 -4.21 -0.03
CA ALA A 131 -11.89 -4.78 -0.18
C ALA A 131 -10.97 -4.43 1.00
N LEU A 132 -11.01 -3.18 1.49
CA LEU A 132 -10.27 -2.75 2.69
C LEU A 132 -10.77 -3.46 3.95
N ALA A 133 -12.09 -3.64 4.09
CA ALA A 133 -12.66 -4.36 5.22
C ALA A 133 -12.27 -5.85 5.22
N ASP A 134 -12.14 -6.47 4.04
CA ASP A 134 -11.72 -7.86 3.91
C ASP A 134 -10.26 -8.11 4.34
N VAL A 135 -9.41 -7.07 4.35
CA VAL A 135 -7.99 -7.20 4.72
C VAL A 135 -7.69 -6.77 6.16
N ILE A 136 -8.59 -6.00 6.77
CA ILE A 136 -8.45 -5.58 8.16
C ILE A 136 -9.09 -6.64 9.05
N PRO A 137 -8.42 -7.10 10.14
CA PRO A 137 -9.02 -8.06 11.06
C PRO A 137 -10.38 -7.57 11.59
N PRO A 138 -11.39 -8.46 11.70
CA PRO A 138 -12.70 -8.08 12.18
C PRO A 138 -12.57 -7.45 13.57
N SER A 139 -13.27 -6.34 13.77
CA SER A 139 -13.21 -5.57 15.01
C SER A 139 -14.61 -5.11 15.39
N ASN A 140 -14.87 -5.04 16.70
CA ASN A 140 -16.14 -4.54 17.23
C ASN A 140 -16.30 -3.02 17.05
N ILE A 141 -15.25 -2.34 16.60
CA ILE A 141 -15.23 -0.91 16.34
C ILE A 141 -15.50 -0.69 14.86
N ARG A 142 -16.47 0.18 14.55
CA ARG A 142 -16.66 0.69 13.19
C ARG A 142 -15.55 1.67 12.87
N TYR A 143 -14.79 1.39 11.83
CA TYR A 143 -13.76 2.30 11.35
C TYR A 143 -14.34 3.32 10.37
N THR A 144 -13.84 4.55 10.44
CA THR A 144 -14.00 5.49 9.33
C THR A 144 -13.14 5.03 8.16
N PRO A 145 -13.44 5.42 6.91
CA PRO A 145 -12.66 4.94 5.77
C PRO A 145 -11.18 5.37 5.82
N GLY A 146 -10.91 6.58 6.31
CA GLY A 146 -9.52 7.01 6.56
C GLY A 146 -8.81 6.17 7.62
N ALA A 147 -9.51 5.77 8.68
CA ALA A 147 -8.95 4.87 9.69
C ALA A 147 -8.72 3.44 9.16
N MET A 148 -9.55 2.96 8.23
CA MET A 148 -9.33 1.68 7.55
C MET A 148 -8.02 1.72 6.75
N ILE A 149 -7.84 2.75 5.91
CA ILE A 149 -6.62 2.92 5.11
C ILE A 149 -5.38 3.02 6.01
N GLN A 150 -5.41 3.89 7.03
CA GLN A 150 -4.29 4.05 7.95
C GLN A 150 -3.97 2.75 8.69
N ARG A 151 -4.98 1.98 9.08
CA ARG A 151 -4.77 0.70 9.77
C ARG A 151 -4.16 -0.34 8.83
N ALA A 152 -4.65 -0.43 7.60
CA ALA A 152 -4.08 -1.34 6.60
C ALA A 152 -2.61 -0.98 6.30
N GLU A 153 -2.28 0.31 6.28
CA GLU A 153 -0.90 0.79 6.15
C GLU A 153 -0.04 0.42 7.37
N LEU A 154 -0.49 0.73 8.58
CA LEU A 154 0.23 0.40 9.82
C LEU A 154 0.45 -1.11 10.01
N GLN A 155 -0.44 -1.94 9.45
CA GLN A 155 -0.32 -3.40 9.47
C GLN A 155 0.59 -3.94 8.34
N GLY A 156 1.13 -3.08 7.49
CA GLY A 156 1.95 -3.47 6.33
C GLY A 156 1.15 -4.21 5.24
N VAL A 157 -0.18 -4.18 5.31
CA VAL A 157 -1.08 -4.77 4.31
C VAL A 157 -1.21 -3.84 3.09
N LEU A 158 -1.14 -2.53 3.34
CA LEU A 158 -1.17 -1.50 2.31
C LEU A 158 0.17 -0.77 2.28
N PRO A 159 0.92 -0.77 1.18
CA PRO A 159 2.09 0.09 1.03
C PRO A 159 1.72 1.58 1.16
N SER A 160 2.62 2.43 1.65
CA SER A 160 2.35 3.85 1.89
C SER A 160 1.96 4.65 0.65
N ASN A 161 2.52 4.30 -0.52
CA ASN A 161 2.09 4.87 -1.81
C ASN A 161 0.64 4.49 -2.12
N LEU A 162 0.26 3.22 -1.97
CA LEU A 162 -1.12 2.77 -2.19
C LEU A 162 -2.10 3.36 -1.15
N ALA A 163 -1.64 3.58 0.09
CA ALA A 163 -2.39 4.28 1.14
C ALA A 163 -2.69 5.74 0.78
N ARG A 164 -1.75 6.41 0.12
CA ARG A 164 -1.92 7.77 -0.39
C ARG A 164 -2.98 7.79 -1.49
N VAL A 165 -2.84 6.93 -2.51
CA VAL A 165 -3.80 6.79 -3.62
C VAL A 165 -5.22 6.50 -3.11
N ALA A 166 -5.39 5.59 -2.14
CA ALA A 166 -6.69 5.30 -1.54
C ALA A 166 -7.28 6.51 -0.79
N ASN A 167 -6.45 7.33 -0.15
CA ASN A 167 -6.89 8.58 0.49
C ASN A 167 -7.26 9.66 -0.53
N ASP A 168 -6.59 9.71 -1.67
CA ASP A 168 -6.89 10.65 -2.75
C ASP A 168 -8.24 10.30 -3.41
N LEU A 169 -8.50 9.01 -3.63
CA LEU A 169 -9.83 8.51 -4.04
C LEU A 169 -10.91 8.88 -3.02
N ARG A 170 -10.64 8.71 -1.72
CA ARG A 170 -11.55 9.12 -0.65
C ARG A 170 -11.87 10.62 -0.71
N ALA A 171 -10.86 11.44 -0.93
CA ALA A 171 -11.01 12.89 -1.03
C ALA A 171 -11.83 13.29 -2.26
N LEU A 172 -11.57 12.66 -3.42
CA LEU A 172 -12.38 12.81 -4.63
C LEU A 172 -13.85 12.46 -4.39
N ARG A 173 -14.14 11.27 -3.83
CA ARG A 173 -15.50 10.85 -3.52
C ARG A 173 -16.20 11.80 -2.55
N ASN A 174 -15.48 12.29 -1.54
CA ASN A 174 -16.04 13.24 -0.59
C ASN A 174 -16.47 14.55 -1.27
N ARG A 175 -15.74 15.02 -2.26
CA ARG A 175 -16.16 16.17 -3.07
C ARG A 175 -17.42 15.88 -3.87
N VAL A 176 -17.51 14.72 -4.51
CA VAL A 176 -18.74 14.32 -5.22
C VAL A 176 -19.97 14.35 -4.31
N VAL A 177 -19.83 13.87 -3.08
CA VAL A 177 -20.95 13.82 -2.11
C VAL A 177 -21.30 15.17 -1.51
N HIS A 178 -20.30 15.98 -1.17
CA HIS A 178 -20.50 17.21 -0.39
C HIS A 178 -20.59 18.47 -1.23
N GLU A 179 -19.97 18.49 -2.40
CA GLU A 179 -19.95 19.69 -3.24
C GLU A 179 -21.15 19.76 -4.18
N GLY A 180 -21.87 18.65 -4.46
CA GLY A 180 -23.19 18.60 -5.11
C GLY A 180 -23.30 19.14 -6.55
N ASP A 181 -22.42 20.07 -6.91
CA ASP A 181 -22.38 20.89 -8.12
C ASP A 181 -21.16 20.56 -9.00
N VAL A 182 -20.32 19.59 -8.60
CA VAL A 182 -19.29 19.08 -9.51
C VAL A 182 -19.99 18.26 -10.59
N MET A 183 -20.16 18.86 -11.76
CA MET A 183 -20.58 18.16 -12.98
C MET A 183 -19.56 17.05 -13.29
N LEU A 184 -19.84 15.83 -12.82
CA LEU A 184 -19.03 14.67 -13.16
C LEU A 184 -19.23 14.33 -14.64
N THR A 185 -18.14 14.30 -15.38
CA THR A 185 -18.14 13.72 -16.72
C THR A 185 -18.17 12.20 -16.63
N SER A 186 -18.78 11.55 -17.63
CA SER A 186 -18.75 10.09 -17.74
C SER A 186 -17.31 9.54 -17.80
N GLU A 187 -16.43 10.29 -18.48
CA GLU A 187 -15.00 9.96 -18.56
C GLU A 187 -14.32 10.05 -17.19
N GLY A 188 -14.56 11.12 -16.43
CA GLY A 188 -14.02 11.25 -15.07
C GLY A 188 -14.51 10.15 -14.13
N ALA A 189 -15.78 9.76 -14.20
CA ALA A 189 -16.30 8.63 -13.44
C ALA A 189 -15.66 7.30 -13.87
N THR A 190 -15.43 7.10 -15.17
CA THR A 190 -14.74 5.93 -15.71
C THR A 190 -13.32 5.83 -15.16
N SER A 191 -12.55 6.93 -15.23
CA SER A 191 -11.19 7.00 -14.66
C SER A 191 -11.17 6.72 -13.16
N TYR A 192 -12.17 7.21 -12.41
CA TYR A 192 -12.30 6.91 -10.98
C TYR A 192 -12.58 5.41 -10.72
N VAL A 193 -13.47 4.79 -11.49
CA VAL A 193 -13.76 3.35 -11.38
C VAL A 193 -12.51 2.53 -11.70
N THR A 194 -11.78 2.89 -12.76
CA THR A 194 -10.53 2.23 -13.15
C THR A 194 -9.45 2.38 -12.09
N ALA A 195 -9.24 3.58 -11.54
CA ALA A 195 -8.32 3.80 -10.43
C ALA A 195 -8.67 2.93 -9.21
N THR A 196 -9.96 2.83 -8.92
CA THR A 196 -10.47 2.00 -7.82
C THR A 196 -10.18 0.51 -8.06
N GLN A 197 -10.38 0.02 -9.28
CA GLN A 197 -10.06 -1.35 -9.68
C GLN A 197 -8.56 -1.64 -9.47
N SER A 198 -7.65 -0.80 -9.97
CA SER A 198 -6.21 -1.00 -9.77
C SER A 198 -5.80 -1.03 -8.30
N VAL A 199 -6.42 -0.19 -7.44
CA VAL A 199 -6.16 -0.28 -5.99
C VAL A 199 -6.64 -1.60 -5.38
N ILE A 200 -7.79 -2.12 -5.82
CA ILE A 200 -8.33 -3.41 -5.37
C ILE A 200 -7.48 -4.58 -5.88
N ASP A 201 -6.96 -4.50 -7.09
CA ASP A 201 -6.06 -5.50 -7.66
C ASP A 201 -4.71 -5.50 -6.95
N ALA A 202 -4.12 -4.33 -6.73
CA ALA A 202 -2.92 -4.17 -5.92
C ALA A 202 -3.11 -4.69 -4.47
N LEU A 203 -4.28 -4.42 -3.86
CA LEU A 203 -4.67 -5.00 -2.57
C LEU A 203 -4.76 -6.53 -2.62
N SER A 204 -5.31 -7.09 -3.70
CA SER A 204 -5.45 -8.53 -3.87
C SER A 204 -4.09 -9.21 -4.06
N LEU A 205 -3.20 -8.61 -4.87
CA LEU A 205 -1.81 -9.03 -5.03
C LEU A 205 -1.03 -8.97 -3.71
N ALA A 206 -1.21 -7.89 -2.95
CA ALA A 206 -0.60 -7.70 -1.64
C ALA A 206 -0.97 -8.79 -0.61
N ARG A 207 -2.09 -9.49 -0.79
CA ARG A 207 -2.53 -10.57 0.10
C ARG A 207 -1.95 -11.93 -0.23
N THR A 208 -1.34 -12.10 -1.40
CA THR A 208 -0.77 -13.38 -1.80
C THR A 208 0.26 -13.84 -0.74
N PRO A 209 0.33 -15.15 -0.43
CA PRO A 209 1.34 -15.67 0.50
C PRO A 209 2.76 -15.22 0.16
N GLN A 210 3.07 -15.10 -1.13
CA GLN A 210 4.34 -14.61 -1.67
C GLN A 210 4.58 -13.15 -1.29
N ALA A 211 3.64 -12.24 -1.59
CA ALA A 211 3.77 -10.83 -1.22
C ALA A 211 3.91 -10.64 0.29
N ARG A 212 3.17 -11.42 1.10
CA ARG A 212 3.30 -11.38 2.56
C ARG A 212 4.67 -11.85 3.03
N ALA A 213 5.24 -12.86 2.39
CA ALA A 213 6.58 -13.34 2.69
C ALA A 213 7.66 -12.31 2.35
N ILE A 214 7.59 -11.67 1.17
CA ILE A 214 8.51 -10.63 0.74
C ILE A 214 8.46 -9.43 1.69
N ARG A 215 7.25 -8.97 2.07
CA ARG A 215 7.11 -7.85 3.01
C ARG A 215 7.64 -8.19 4.40
N TYR A 216 7.40 -9.41 4.86
CA TYR A 216 7.92 -9.87 6.14
C TYR A 216 9.46 -9.87 6.13
N GLU A 217 10.08 -10.33 5.05
CA GLU A 217 11.53 -10.25 4.86
C GLU A 217 12.06 -8.81 4.85
N HIS A 218 11.45 -7.91 4.09
CA HIS A 218 11.81 -6.50 4.11
C HIS A 218 11.65 -5.87 5.49
N ALA A 219 10.62 -6.26 6.24
CA ALA A 219 10.39 -5.78 7.60
C ALA A 219 11.47 -6.26 8.57
N VAL A 220 11.89 -7.53 8.47
CA VAL A 220 13.01 -8.08 9.25
C VAL A 220 14.33 -7.38 8.88
N LEU A 221 14.61 -7.22 7.58
CA LEU A 221 15.81 -6.53 7.09
C LEU A 221 15.87 -5.10 7.63
N ARG A 222 14.79 -4.34 7.51
CA ARG A 222 14.71 -2.97 8.02
C ARG A 222 14.90 -2.91 9.54
N ALA A 223 14.23 -3.79 10.29
CA ALA A 223 14.39 -3.85 11.73
C ALA A 223 15.85 -4.08 12.14
N ILE A 224 16.55 -5.01 11.47
CA ILE A 224 17.98 -5.28 11.73
C ILE A 224 18.85 -4.05 11.37
N ALA A 225 18.56 -3.37 10.26
CA ALA A 225 19.29 -2.17 9.86
C ALA A 225 19.08 -1.01 10.85
N ASP A 226 17.85 -0.79 11.31
CA ASP A 226 17.49 0.27 12.26
C ASP A 226 18.14 0.03 13.64
N LEU A 227 18.41 -1.23 13.98
CA LEU A 227 19.17 -1.63 15.18
C LEU A 227 20.69 -1.40 15.05
N GLY A 228 21.15 -0.89 13.91
CA GLY A 228 22.54 -0.50 13.66
C GLY A 228 23.45 -1.62 13.17
N PHE A 229 22.90 -2.76 12.75
CA PHE A 229 23.71 -3.84 12.18
C PHE A 229 23.94 -3.61 10.68
N PRO A 230 25.20 -3.60 10.21
CA PRO A 230 25.49 -3.49 8.78
C PRO A 230 24.95 -4.71 8.02
N ILE A 231 24.14 -4.44 6.98
CA ILE A 231 23.55 -5.47 6.12
C ILE A 231 24.29 -5.51 4.79
N GLN A 232 24.61 -6.72 4.35
CA GLN A 232 25.08 -7.00 3.00
C GLN A 232 24.05 -7.88 2.31
N GLN A 233 23.46 -7.41 1.21
CA GLN A 233 22.55 -8.23 0.42
C GLN A 233 23.31 -9.44 -0.14
N ALA A 234 22.73 -10.63 0.01
CA ALA A 234 23.27 -11.82 -0.63
C ALA A 234 23.08 -11.68 -2.15
N GLU A 235 24.08 -12.10 -2.93
CA GLU A 235 23.87 -12.28 -4.37
C GLU A 235 22.72 -13.27 -4.59
N ARG A 236 21.94 -13.04 -5.65
CA ARG A 236 20.63 -13.67 -5.92
C ARG A 236 20.63 -15.20 -6.02
N ASP A 237 21.81 -15.82 -6.07
CA ASP A 237 22.04 -17.26 -6.14
C ASP A 237 22.33 -17.93 -4.77
N GLY A 238 22.34 -17.16 -3.68
CA GLY A 238 22.62 -17.66 -2.33
C GLY A 238 21.44 -18.36 -1.64
N ASP A 239 21.74 -19.31 -0.76
CA ASP A 239 20.71 -19.96 0.08
C ASP A 239 20.14 -19.04 1.16
N TRP A 240 20.82 -17.92 1.46
CA TRP A 240 20.46 -16.90 2.45
C TRP A 240 19.68 -15.75 1.83
N ASP A 241 18.86 -15.07 2.64
CA ASP A 241 18.13 -13.89 2.18
C ASP A 241 19.02 -12.63 2.25
N PHE A 242 19.83 -12.51 3.31
CA PHE A 242 20.87 -11.48 3.43
C PHE A 242 21.91 -11.85 4.50
N PHE A 243 23.02 -11.12 4.53
CA PHE A 243 24.05 -11.24 5.55
C PHE A 243 24.04 -10.03 6.49
N VAL A 244 24.41 -10.28 7.75
CA VAL A 244 24.54 -9.27 8.78
C VAL A 244 25.92 -9.37 9.41
N ASN A 245 26.62 -8.25 9.56
CA ASN A 245 27.89 -8.21 10.26
C ASN A 245 27.68 -7.91 11.75
N VAL A 246 28.14 -8.80 12.61
CA VAL A 246 28.05 -8.70 14.07
C VAL A 246 29.46 -8.89 14.62
N ASP A 247 30.05 -7.84 15.20
CA ASP A 247 31.39 -7.87 15.80
C ASP A 247 32.46 -8.50 14.88
N ASP A 248 32.54 -8.01 13.63
CA ASP A 248 33.44 -8.49 12.55
C ASP A 248 33.20 -9.94 12.08
N ARG A 249 32.08 -10.55 12.47
CA ARG A 249 31.64 -11.87 11.98
C ARG A 249 30.41 -11.75 11.10
N GLN A 250 30.39 -12.50 10.02
CA GLN A 250 29.26 -12.55 9.11
C GLN A 250 28.26 -13.63 9.56
N VAL A 251 27.00 -13.24 9.72
CA VAL A 251 25.87 -14.12 10.02
C VAL A 251 24.93 -14.14 8.82
N GLY A 252 24.63 -15.34 8.31
CA GLY A 252 23.61 -15.52 7.29
C GLY A 252 22.22 -15.47 7.93
N VAL A 253 21.29 -14.72 7.34
CA VAL A 253 19.91 -14.63 7.82
C VAL A 253 18.96 -15.26 6.81
N VAL A 254 18.07 -16.11 7.32
CA VAL A 254 17.02 -16.77 6.56
C VAL A 254 15.67 -16.44 7.17
N VAL A 255 14.83 -15.76 6.42
CA VAL A 255 13.50 -15.35 6.80
C VAL A 255 12.48 -16.36 6.28
N LYS A 256 11.58 -16.81 7.17
CA LYS A 256 10.47 -17.71 6.85
C LYS A 256 9.15 -17.12 7.29
N TYR A 257 8.27 -16.95 6.32
CA TYR A 257 6.92 -16.47 6.57
C TYR A 257 5.91 -17.60 6.43
N HIS A 258 4.99 -17.68 7.40
CA HIS A 258 3.91 -18.64 7.43
C HIS A 258 2.59 -17.94 7.75
N GLY A 259 1.52 -18.33 7.05
CA GLY A 259 0.19 -17.76 7.30
C GLY A 259 -0.44 -18.19 8.63
N ARG A 260 -0.06 -19.37 9.14
CA ARG A 260 -0.59 -19.99 10.36
C ARG A 260 0.35 -21.10 10.85
N GLY A 261 0.07 -21.65 12.03
CA GLY A 261 0.76 -22.85 12.55
C GLY A 261 1.89 -22.53 13.51
N ARG A 262 2.84 -23.47 13.60
CA ARG A 262 4.07 -23.37 14.41
C ARG A 262 5.26 -23.81 13.57
N PHE A 263 6.42 -23.25 13.86
CA PHE A 263 7.65 -23.64 13.19
C PHE A 263 8.13 -24.97 13.79
N GLU A 264 8.06 -26.03 12.99
CA GLU A 264 8.23 -27.41 13.45
C GLU A 264 9.61 -27.99 13.16
N ARG A 265 9.93 -29.11 13.82
CA ARG A 265 11.25 -29.79 13.68
C ARG A 265 11.55 -30.22 12.24
N TYR A 266 10.53 -30.64 11.47
CA TYR A 266 10.74 -31.09 10.09
C TYR A 266 11.17 -29.93 9.19
N GLU A 267 10.64 -28.72 9.42
CA GLU A 267 11.03 -27.51 8.68
C GLU A 267 12.47 -27.13 9.00
N LEU A 268 12.85 -27.18 10.28
CA LEU A 268 14.23 -26.98 10.70
C LEU A 268 15.17 -27.98 10.03
N LYS A 269 14.81 -29.28 10.01
CA LYS A 269 15.61 -30.32 9.35
C LYS A 269 15.77 -30.04 7.85
N ARG A 270 14.67 -29.67 7.18
CA ARG A 270 14.67 -29.33 5.77
C ARG A 270 15.55 -28.11 5.46
N LEU A 271 15.57 -27.10 6.34
CA LEU A 271 16.50 -25.98 6.19
C LEU A 271 17.93 -26.42 6.46
N ALA A 272 18.16 -27.25 7.48
CA ALA A 272 19.50 -27.72 7.82
C ALA A 272 20.18 -28.43 6.64
N GLU A 273 19.43 -29.15 5.81
CA GLU A 273 19.92 -29.78 4.58
C GLU A 273 20.45 -28.78 3.52
N ARG A 274 20.02 -27.52 3.57
CA ARG A 274 20.50 -26.45 2.68
C ARG A 274 21.74 -25.73 3.19
N PHE A 275 21.98 -25.77 4.49
CA PHE A 275 23.07 -25.02 5.14
C PHE A 275 24.04 -25.99 5.79
N PRO A 276 25.01 -26.55 5.03
CA PRO A 276 26.00 -27.46 5.58
C PRO A 276 26.83 -26.76 6.67
N ALA A 277 27.40 -27.50 7.60
CA ALA A 277 28.20 -26.95 8.71
C ALA A 277 29.39 -26.07 8.27
N SER A 278 29.84 -26.16 7.02
CA SER A 278 30.89 -25.32 6.43
C SER A 278 30.42 -23.91 6.00
N ALA A 279 29.11 -23.65 6.01
CA ALA A 279 28.55 -22.33 5.73
C ALA A 279 28.78 -21.35 6.89
N VAL A 280 28.57 -20.06 6.64
CA VAL A 280 28.52 -19.04 7.71
C VAL A 280 27.41 -19.38 8.71
N PRO A 281 27.55 -19.06 10.01
CA PRO A 281 26.50 -19.25 11.00
C PRO A 281 25.17 -18.65 10.55
N VAL A 282 24.08 -19.40 10.68
CA VAL A 282 22.76 -19.04 10.16
C VAL A 282 21.77 -18.79 11.29
N LEU A 283 21.13 -17.62 11.24
CA LEU A 283 19.95 -17.27 12.02
C LEU A 283 18.70 -17.45 11.16
N VAL A 284 17.74 -18.23 11.63
CA VAL A 284 16.42 -18.35 11.00
C VAL A 284 15.43 -17.44 11.73
N VAL A 285 14.72 -16.57 11.00
CA VAL A 285 13.72 -15.66 11.55
C VAL A 285 12.33 -16.05 11.03
N THR A 286 11.36 -16.25 11.92
CA THR A 286 10.01 -16.69 11.54
C THR A 286 8.91 -15.91 12.24
N ASN A 287 7.76 -15.72 11.58
CA ASN A 287 6.63 -14.98 12.16
C ASN A 287 5.75 -15.84 13.09
N ILE A 288 5.83 -17.18 12.97
CA ILE A 288 5.00 -18.12 13.73
C ILE A 288 5.70 -18.65 15.00
N PRO A 289 4.95 -19.10 16.02
CA PRO A 289 5.54 -19.61 17.26
C PRO A 289 6.41 -20.84 17.02
N LEU A 290 7.49 -20.97 17.77
CA LEU A 290 8.37 -22.15 17.70
C LEU A 290 7.71 -23.36 18.39
N SER A 291 7.89 -24.56 17.83
CA SER A 291 7.47 -25.78 18.51
C SER A 291 8.46 -26.18 19.62
N GLY A 292 8.02 -27.04 20.55
CA GLY A 292 8.85 -27.47 21.69
C GLY A 292 10.24 -27.99 21.27
N PRO A 293 10.33 -28.89 20.27
CA PRO A 293 11.61 -29.35 19.74
C PRO A 293 12.52 -28.25 19.18
N VAL A 294 11.96 -27.19 18.59
CA VAL A 294 12.76 -26.06 18.06
C VAL A 294 13.25 -25.16 19.20
N VAL A 295 12.43 -24.97 20.23
CA VAL A 295 12.87 -24.31 21.46
C VAL A 295 13.99 -25.09 22.13
N GLU A 296 13.87 -26.42 22.22
CA GLU A 296 14.92 -27.30 22.75
C GLU A 296 16.22 -27.17 21.94
N PHE A 297 16.12 -27.17 20.59
CA PHE A 297 17.25 -26.89 19.69
C PHE A 297 17.96 -25.57 20.02
N ASN A 298 17.22 -24.48 20.24
CA ASN A 298 17.81 -23.20 20.63
C ASN A 298 18.50 -23.27 22.01
N THR A 299 17.94 -24.00 22.97
CA THR A 299 18.51 -24.08 24.34
C THR A 299 19.85 -24.80 24.39
N VAL A 300 20.11 -25.73 23.48
CA VAL A 300 21.39 -26.44 23.37
C VAL A 300 22.39 -25.73 22.45
N GLY A 301 22.15 -24.45 22.13
CA GLY A 301 23.02 -23.64 21.27
C GLY A 301 22.97 -24.04 19.79
N GLY A 302 21.88 -24.66 19.34
CA GLY A 302 21.68 -25.02 17.93
C GLY A 302 22.70 -26.01 17.37
N ALA A 303 23.36 -26.79 18.22
CA ALA A 303 24.44 -27.70 17.84
C ALA A 303 23.94 -28.98 17.17
N LEU A 304 23.22 -28.85 16.06
CA LEU A 304 23.13 -29.95 15.10
C LEU A 304 24.49 -30.03 14.39
N PRO A 305 25.24 -31.16 14.49
CA PRO A 305 26.64 -31.23 14.05
C PRO A 305 26.83 -30.97 12.55
N ASP A 306 25.77 -31.17 11.77
CA ASP A 306 25.85 -31.18 10.30
C ASP A 306 25.27 -29.92 9.65
N THR A 307 24.95 -28.87 10.42
CA THR A 307 24.36 -27.64 9.89
C THR A 307 24.99 -26.36 10.42
N ALA A 308 24.94 -25.31 9.61
CA ALA A 308 25.30 -23.96 10.01
C ALA A 308 24.15 -23.21 10.71
N ILE A 309 22.93 -23.76 10.78
CA ILE A 309 21.85 -23.15 11.57
C ILE A 309 22.21 -23.20 13.05
N ARG A 310 22.19 -22.05 13.71
CA ARG A 310 22.55 -21.90 15.12
C ARG A 310 21.38 -21.48 15.99
N GLU A 311 20.42 -20.74 15.44
CA GLU A 311 19.24 -20.33 16.19
C GLU A 311 18.04 -20.09 15.28
N VAL A 312 16.84 -20.37 15.79
CA VAL A 312 15.56 -19.97 15.18
C VAL A 312 14.86 -18.98 16.09
N VAL A 313 14.58 -17.76 15.63
CA VAL A 313 13.90 -16.73 16.42
C VAL A 313 12.53 -16.41 15.87
N GLN A 314 11.55 -16.25 16.76
CA GLN A 314 10.25 -15.69 16.39
C GLN A 314 10.33 -14.16 16.41
N TRP A 315 9.89 -13.51 15.32
CA TRP A 315 9.73 -12.06 15.25
C TRP A 315 8.39 -11.69 14.63
N ARG A 316 7.59 -10.86 15.29
CA ARG A 316 6.27 -10.43 14.80
C ARG A 316 6.23 -8.95 14.46
N ASN A 317 6.95 -8.14 15.23
CA ASN A 317 7.02 -6.69 15.09
C ASN A 317 8.13 -6.12 15.99
N GLY A 318 8.21 -4.79 16.08
CA GLY A 318 9.22 -4.07 16.86
C GLY A 318 9.31 -4.44 18.35
N GLN A 319 8.25 -5.02 18.95
CA GLN A 319 8.33 -5.49 20.35
C GLN A 319 9.28 -6.69 20.52
N ASP A 320 9.57 -7.41 19.42
CA ASP A 320 10.44 -8.58 19.42
C ASP A 320 11.89 -8.25 19.02
N GLU A 321 12.24 -6.96 18.85
CA GLU A 321 13.59 -6.52 18.45
C GLU A 321 14.69 -7.06 19.38
N VAL A 322 14.45 -7.05 20.69
CA VAL A 322 15.40 -7.56 21.70
C VAL A 322 15.74 -9.04 21.45
N HIS A 323 14.79 -9.82 20.96
CA HIS A 323 15.01 -11.24 20.66
C HIS A 323 15.89 -11.44 19.43
N ILE A 324 15.68 -10.66 18.35
CA ILE A 324 16.55 -10.68 17.16
C ILE A 324 17.97 -10.26 17.51
N VAL A 325 18.16 -9.16 18.26
CA VAL A 325 19.49 -8.67 18.65
C VAL A 325 20.25 -9.72 19.45
N GLY A 326 19.59 -10.32 20.45
CA GLY A 326 20.19 -11.36 21.27
C GLY A 326 20.57 -12.60 20.46
N ALA A 327 19.71 -13.01 19.53
CA ALA A 327 19.96 -14.16 18.67
C ALA A 327 21.13 -13.90 17.71
N LEU A 328 21.18 -12.74 17.05
CA LEU A 328 22.29 -12.37 16.15
C LEU A 328 23.65 -12.45 16.85
N ARG A 329 23.76 -11.93 18.08
CA ARG A 329 25.00 -11.99 18.86
C ARG A 329 25.39 -13.43 19.24
N ARG A 330 24.44 -14.23 19.72
CA ARG A 330 24.69 -15.65 20.03
C ARG A 330 25.13 -16.46 18.82
N VAL A 331 24.48 -16.25 17.68
CA VAL A 331 24.83 -16.90 16.42
C VAL A 331 26.21 -16.45 15.91
N ALA A 332 26.57 -15.19 16.12
CA ALA A 332 27.91 -14.70 15.79
C ALA A 332 28.99 -15.31 16.69
N GLU A 333 28.70 -15.58 17.96
CA GLU A 333 29.65 -16.14 18.93
C GLU A 333 29.94 -17.64 18.72
N SER A 334 28.97 -18.40 18.22
CA SER A 334 29.02 -19.86 18.00
C SER A 334 29.88 -20.30 16.81
#